data_AF-A0A537BJ10-F1
#
_entry.id   AF-A0A537BJ10-F1
#
_cell.length_a   1.000
_cell.length_b   1.000
_cell.length_c   1.000
_cell.angle_alpha   90.00
_cell.angle_beta   90.00
_cell.angle_gamma   90.00
#
_symmetry.space_group_name_H-M   'P 1'
#
loop_
_entity.id
_entity.type
_entity.pdbx_description
1 polymer ?
#
loop_
_entity_poly.entity_id
_entity_poly.type
_entity_poly.pdbx_seq_one_letter_code
_entity_poly.pdbx_strand_id
1 'polypeptide(L)'
;EHKIEPANQWCELAQRLRGFPRHLSQHVGGFVISRGPLAELVPMENAAMPERTVIQWDKDDLEALGLLKVDVLALGMLSAIRRALHFVGMKMQDVPVEDPAVYAMIQKADTVGVFQIESRAQMSMLPRLRPENFYDLVIEV
;
A
#
# COMPACT_ATOMS: atom_id res chain seq x y z
N GLU A 1 -7.24 -45.45 28.67
CA GLU A 1 -7.71 -44.56 27.59
C GLU A 1 -7.06 -43.19 27.76
N HIS A 2 -6.15 -42.80 26.86
CA HIS A 2 -5.60 -41.44 26.87
C HIS A 2 -6.67 -40.51 26.30
N LYS A 3 -7.32 -39.72 27.16
CA LYS A 3 -8.15 -38.60 26.72
C LYS A 3 -7.22 -37.62 25.98
N ILE A 4 -7.31 -37.59 24.66
CA ILE A 4 -6.65 -36.55 23.87
C ILE A 4 -7.20 -35.22 24.40
N GLU A 5 -6.32 -34.42 24.99
CA GLU A 5 -6.68 -33.08 25.43
C GLU A 5 -7.15 -32.29 24.21
N PRO A 6 -8.35 -31.68 24.22
CA PRO A 6 -8.88 -30.95 23.08
C PRO A 6 -7.87 -29.96 22.48
N ALA A 7 -7.06 -29.30 23.31
CA ALA A 7 -6.01 -28.40 22.89
C ALA A 7 -4.98 -29.04 21.92
N ASN A 8 -4.58 -30.29 22.15
CA ASN A 8 -3.65 -31.01 21.29
C ASN A 8 -4.28 -31.33 19.92
N GLN A 9 -5.57 -31.71 19.93
CA GLN A 9 -6.32 -31.94 18.70
C GLN A 9 -6.49 -30.64 17.88
N TRP A 10 -6.76 -29.51 18.54
CA TRP A 10 -6.84 -28.20 17.88
C TRP A 10 -5.50 -27.79 17.27
N CYS A 11 -4.39 -27.96 17.99
CA CYS A 11 -3.06 -27.66 17.49
C CYS A 11 -2.70 -28.51 16.26
N GLU A 12 -3.00 -29.79 16.27
CA GLU A 12 -2.74 -30.70 15.14
C GLU A 12 -3.55 -30.28 13.90
N LEU A 13 -4.85 -30.00 14.06
CA LEU A 13 -5.69 -29.53 12.97
C LEU A 13 -5.25 -28.15 12.44
N ALA A 14 -4.89 -27.23 13.33
CA ALA A 14 -4.40 -25.91 12.95
C ALA A 14 -3.09 -26.00 12.16
N GLN A 15 -2.17 -26.89 12.55
CA GLN A 15 -0.94 -27.13 11.81
C GLN A 15 -1.21 -27.70 10.41
N ARG A 16 -2.16 -28.63 10.28
CA ARG A 16 -2.55 -29.19 8.97
C ARG A 16 -3.21 -28.16 8.05
N LEU A 17 -3.93 -27.20 8.61
CA LEU A 17 -4.59 -26.13 7.84
C LEU A 17 -3.69 -24.92 7.58
N ARG A 18 -2.52 -24.82 8.22
CA ARG A 18 -1.60 -23.69 8.06
C ARG A 18 -1.09 -23.62 6.62
N GLY A 19 -1.34 -22.50 5.96
CA GLY A 19 -0.94 -22.26 4.57
C GLY A 19 -1.93 -22.80 3.53
N PHE A 20 -3.00 -23.49 3.94
CA PHE A 20 -4.03 -23.89 3.00
C PHE A 20 -4.81 -22.66 2.51
N PRO A 21 -5.01 -22.48 1.19
CA PRO A 21 -5.75 -21.34 0.65
C PRO A 21 -7.19 -21.32 1.18
N ARG A 22 -7.62 -20.18 1.73
CA ARG A 22 -8.97 -20.03 2.28
C ARG A 22 -9.99 -19.59 1.23
N HIS A 23 -9.59 -18.67 0.35
CA HIS A 23 -10.41 -18.13 -0.74
C HIS A 23 -9.51 -17.40 -1.75
N LEU A 24 -10.01 -17.24 -2.97
CA LEU A 24 -9.42 -16.34 -3.95
C LEU A 24 -9.73 -14.89 -3.55
N SER A 25 -8.68 -14.11 -3.30
CA SER A 25 -8.80 -12.68 -3.01
C SER A 25 -8.38 -11.88 -4.23
N GLN A 26 -9.02 -10.72 -4.43
CA GLN A 26 -8.67 -9.81 -5.52
C GLN A 26 -7.55 -8.87 -5.06
N HIS A 27 -6.49 -8.72 -5.88
CA HIS A 27 -5.46 -7.72 -5.61
C HIS A 27 -6.02 -6.32 -5.89
N VAL A 28 -6.16 -5.51 -4.84
CA VAL A 28 -6.72 -4.16 -4.97
C VAL A 28 -5.76 -3.30 -5.78
N GLY A 29 -6.23 -2.83 -6.94
CA GLY A 29 -5.50 -1.90 -7.80
C GLY A 29 -4.63 -2.55 -8.87
N GLY A 30 -4.46 -3.88 -8.89
CA GLY A 30 -3.69 -4.55 -9.94
C GLY A 30 -4.46 -4.67 -11.25
N PHE A 31 -3.90 -4.16 -12.34
CA PHE A 31 -4.42 -4.32 -13.70
C PHE A 31 -3.39 -5.05 -14.55
N VAL A 32 -3.89 -5.93 -15.42
CA VAL A 32 -3.08 -6.69 -16.38
C VAL A 32 -3.43 -6.25 -17.78
N ILE A 33 -2.42 -6.00 -18.58
CA ILE A 33 -2.56 -5.58 -19.98
C ILE A 33 -1.83 -6.61 -20.85
N SER A 34 -2.57 -7.18 -21.80
CA SER A 34 -2.05 -8.11 -22.80
C SER A 34 -2.24 -7.55 -24.21
N ARG A 35 -1.47 -8.07 -25.17
CA ARG A 35 -1.57 -7.68 -26.59
C ARG A 35 -2.87 -8.18 -27.25
N GLY A 36 -3.31 -9.38 -26.88
CA GLY A 36 -4.55 -10.00 -27.36
C GLY A 36 -5.54 -10.24 -26.21
N PRO A 37 -6.71 -10.83 -26.47
CA PRO A 37 -7.72 -11.10 -25.46
C PRO A 37 -7.17 -11.95 -24.30
N LEU A 38 -7.31 -11.49 -23.05
CA LEU A 38 -6.85 -12.23 -21.87
C LEU A 38 -7.52 -13.61 -21.73
N ALA A 39 -8.77 -13.74 -22.18
CA ALA A 39 -9.52 -14.99 -22.13
C ALA A 39 -8.91 -16.12 -22.99
N GLU A 40 -8.02 -15.80 -23.94
CA GLU A 40 -7.27 -16.81 -24.71
C GLU A 40 -6.05 -17.34 -23.94
N LEU A 41 -5.62 -16.63 -22.89
CA LEU A 41 -4.45 -16.97 -22.08
C LEU A 41 -4.83 -17.62 -20.76
N VAL A 42 -5.84 -17.06 -20.07
CA VAL A 42 -6.24 -17.46 -18.72
C VAL A 42 -7.76 -17.36 -18.54
N PRO A 43 -8.38 -18.30 -17.80
CA PRO A 43 -9.77 -18.17 -17.41
C PRO A 43 -10.03 -16.86 -16.66
N MET A 44 -11.12 -16.19 -17.05
CA MET A 44 -11.58 -14.95 -16.43
C MET A 44 -12.90 -15.20 -15.70
N GLU A 45 -13.08 -14.53 -14.57
CA GLU A 45 -14.34 -14.53 -13.82
C GLU A 45 -14.79 -13.11 -13.50
N ASN A 46 -16.10 -12.94 -13.26
CA ASN A 46 -16.62 -11.65 -12.83
C ASN A 46 -16.15 -11.33 -11.42
N ALA A 47 -15.63 -10.12 -11.24
CA ALA A 47 -15.23 -9.63 -9.94
C ALA A 47 -16.47 -9.29 -9.09
N ALA A 48 -16.25 -9.05 -7.80
CA ALA A 48 -17.32 -8.64 -6.87
C ALA A 48 -17.94 -7.29 -7.22
N MET A 49 -17.18 -6.40 -7.88
CA MET A 49 -17.65 -5.10 -8.33
C MET A 49 -18.24 -5.23 -9.75
N PRO A 50 -19.41 -4.63 -10.05
CA PRO A 50 -20.00 -4.66 -11.38
C PRO A 50 -19.04 -4.15 -12.46
N GLU A 51 -19.18 -4.69 -13.67
CA GLU A 51 -18.38 -4.31 -14.86
C GLU A 51 -16.86 -4.53 -14.68
N ARG A 52 -16.46 -5.47 -13.82
CA ARG A 52 -15.06 -5.86 -13.64
C ARG A 52 -14.89 -7.37 -13.72
N THR A 53 -13.74 -7.77 -14.24
CA THR A 53 -13.32 -9.17 -14.34
C THR A 53 -11.96 -9.34 -13.67
N VAL A 54 -11.69 -10.53 -13.14
CA VAL A 54 -10.37 -10.93 -12.63
C VAL A 54 -9.87 -12.18 -13.32
N ILE A 55 -8.56 -12.35 -13.32
CA ILE A 55 -7.87 -13.56 -13.79
C ILE A 55 -7.44 -14.39 -12.57
N GLN A 56 -7.18 -15.67 -12.77
CA GLN A 56 -6.83 -16.59 -11.68
C GLN A 56 -5.33 -16.64 -11.34
N TRP A 57 -4.48 -16.08 -12.20
CA TRP A 57 -3.04 -16.03 -12.01
C TRP A 57 -2.62 -14.97 -11.00
N ASP A 58 -1.58 -15.29 -10.23
CA ASP A 58 -1.00 -14.35 -9.28
C ASP A 58 0.11 -13.48 -9.90
N LYS A 59 0.80 -12.71 -9.07
CA LYS A 59 1.86 -11.80 -9.54
C LYS A 59 3.02 -12.55 -10.19
N ASP A 60 3.42 -13.69 -9.64
CA ASP A 60 4.61 -14.41 -10.06
C ASP A 60 4.36 -15.11 -11.40
N ASP A 61 3.13 -15.62 -11.59
CA ASP A 61 2.66 -16.14 -12.88
C ASP A 61 2.69 -15.07 -14.00
N LEU A 62 2.23 -13.85 -13.69
CA LEU A 62 2.21 -12.73 -14.64
C LEU A 62 3.61 -12.30 -15.07
N GLU A 63 4.54 -12.28 -14.10
CA GLU A 63 5.95 -11.95 -14.34
C GLU A 63 6.62 -13.02 -15.22
N ALA A 64 6.38 -14.31 -14.93
CA ALA A 64 6.91 -15.41 -15.72
C ALA A 64 6.45 -15.38 -17.19
N LEU A 65 5.24 -14.87 -17.45
CA LEU A 65 4.67 -14.71 -18.80
C LEU A 65 5.03 -13.39 -19.49
N GLY A 66 5.74 -12.49 -18.79
CA GLY A 66 6.13 -11.18 -19.32
C GLY A 66 4.93 -10.27 -19.59
N LEU A 67 3.83 -10.44 -18.85
CA LEU A 67 2.64 -9.61 -18.99
C LEU A 67 2.83 -8.25 -18.30
N LEU A 68 2.29 -7.20 -18.93
CA LEU A 68 2.36 -5.86 -18.34
C LEU A 68 1.37 -5.76 -17.18
N LYS A 69 1.91 -5.51 -15.99
CA LYS A 69 1.14 -5.22 -14.78
C LYS A 69 1.23 -3.73 -14.44
N VAL A 70 0.09 -3.12 -14.10
CA VAL A 70 0.02 -1.75 -13.59
C VAL A 70 -0.74 -1.77 -12.26
N ASP A 71 -0.12 -1.22 -11.21
CA ASP A 71 -0.77 -1.04 -9.91
C ASP A 71 -1.34 0.37 -9.77
N VAL A 72 -2.66 0.47 -9.66
CA VAL A 72 -3.42 1.70 -9.41
C VAL A 72 -3.65 1.81 -7.91
N LEU A 73 -2.72 2.48 -7.24
CA LEU A 73 -2.78 2.70 -5.79
C LEU A 73 -3.68 3.89 -5.45
N ALA A 74 -4.68 3.66 -4.62
CA ALA A 74 -5.55 4.71 -4.09
C ALA A 74 -4.92 5.36 -2.85
N LEU A 75 -3.92 6.23 -3.04
CA LEU A 75 -3.28 6.95 -1.93
C LEU A 75 -4.12 8.18 -1.52
N GLY A 76 -4.78 8.09 -0.37
CA GLY A 76 -5.67 9.16 0.14
C GLY A 76 -5.00 10.52 0.26
N MET A 77 -3.69 10.55 0.58
CA MET A 77 -2.93 11.79 0.73
C MET A 77 -2.75 12.56 -0.58
N LEU A 78 -2.67 11.88 -1.74
CA LEU A 78 -2.66 12.57 -3.03
C LEU A 78 -3.98 13.32 -3.27
N SER A 79 -5.10 12.77 -2.82
CA SER A 79 -6.39 13.47 -2.88
C SER A 79 -6.48 14.63 -1.88
N ALA A 80 -5.85 14.51 -0.71
CA ALA A 80 -5.76 15.60 0.27
C ALA A 80 -4.92 16.77 -0.29
N ILE A 81 -3.73 16.49 -0.83
CA ILE A 81 -2.85 17.48 -1.46
C ILE A 81 -3.58 18.21 -2.59
N ARG A 82 -4.24 17.48 -3.49
CA ARG A 82 -5.03 18.08 -4.59
C ARG A 82 -6.09 19.06 -4.07
N ARG A 83 -6.82 18.70 -3.01
CA ARG A 83 -7.85 19.57 -2.42
C ARG A 83 -7.24 20.79 -1.74
N ALA A 84 -6.14 20.61 -0.98
CA ALA A 84 -5.45 21.70 -0.31
C ALA A 84 -4.94 22.74 -1.32
N LEU A 85 -4.25 22.29 -2.38
CA LEU A 85 -3.77 23.13 -3.47
C LEU A 85 -4.91 23.89 -4.16
N HIS A 86 -6.03 23.20 -4.42
CA HIS A 86 -7.23 23.84 -4.96
C HIS A 86 -7.76 24.96 -4.06
N PHE A 87 -7.81 24.75 -2.74
CA PHE A 87 -8.30 25.77 -1.80
C PHE A 87 -7.41 27.00 -1.72
N VAL A 88 -6.09 26.84 -1.87
CA VAL A 88 -5.14 27.97 -1.83
C VAL A 88 -4.85 28.54 -3.22
N GLY A 89 -5.51 28.03 -4.27
CA GLY A 89 -5.33 28.51 -5.65
C GLY A 89 -3.96 28.22 -6.26
N MET A 90 -3.27 27.18 -5.78
CA MET A 90 -1.94 26.79 -6.25
C MET A 90 -1.99 25.49 -7.05
N LYS A 91 -0.98 25.28 -7.89
CA LYS A 91 -0.66 23.99 -8.52
C LYS A 91 0.57 23.38 -7.86
N MET A 92 0.82 22.10 -8.12
CA MET A 92 1.93 21.38 -7.50
C MET A 92 3.29 22.05 -7.80
N GLN A 93 3.48 22.52 -9.04
CA GLN A 93 4.70 23.21 -9.46
C GLN A 93 4.91 24.59 -8.81
N ASP A 94 3.88 25.15 -8.18
CA ASP A 94 3.96 26.45 -7.51
C ASP A 94 4.45 26.31 -6.06
N VAL A 95 4.51 25.07 -5.53
CA VAL A 95 5.00 24.79 -4.18
C VAL A 95 6.53 24.94 -4.15
N PRO A 96 7.08 25.75 -3.23
CA PRO A 96 8.53 25.85 -3.04
C PRO A 96 9.15 24.48 -2.76
N VAL A 97 10.33 24.23 -3.33
CA VAL A 97 11.07 22.98 -3.10
C VAL A 97 11.48 22.83 -1.63
N GLU A 98 11.79 23.95 -0.98
CA GLU A 98 12.30 24.02 0.38
C GLU A 98 11.61 25.18 1.12
N ASP A 99 11.21 24.95 2.37
CA ASP A 99 10.68 25.99 3.27
C ASP A 99 11.19 25.75 4.70
N PRO A 100 12.04 26.65 5.26
CA PRO A 100 12.53 26.55 6.63
C PRO A 100 11.43 26.42 7.69
N ALA A 101 10.24 26.98 7.46
CA ALA A 101 9.12 26.88 8.38
C ALA A 101 8.56 25.45 8.47
N VAL A 102 8.56 24.72 7.35
CA VAL A 102 8.16 23.31 7.29
C VAL A 102 9.14 22.45 8.11
N TYR A 103 10.44 22.66 7.95
CA TYR A 103 11.43 21.96 8.78
C TYR A 103 11.31 22.33 10.25
N ALA A 104 11.13 23.60 10.60
CA ALA A 104 10.95 24.01 11.99
C ALA A 104 9.70 23.39 12.66
N MET A 105 8.63 23.16 11.89
CA MET A 105 7.44 22.42 12.34
C MET A 105 7.78 20.93 12.56
N ILE A 106 8.46 20.31 11.59
CA ILE A 106 8.86 18.90 11.65
C ILE A 106 9.80 18.63 12.84
N GLN A 107 10.81 19.49 13.07
CA GLN A 107 11.75 19.38 14.19
C GLN A 107 11.06 19.45 15.57
N LYS A 108 9.84 19.99 15.64
CA LYS A 108 9.02 20.02 16.86
C LYS A 108 8.09 18.81 16.98
N ALA A 109 8.16 17.87 16.04
CA ALA A 109 7.24 16.76 15.90
C ALA A 109 5.77 17.18 15.73
N ASP A 110 5.53 18.36 15.15
CA ASP A 110 4.18 18.82 14.80
C ASP A 110 3.77 18.26 13.43
N THR A 111 3.64 16.93 13.36
CA THR A 111 3.49 16.19 12.10
C THR A 111 2.20 15.38 12.01
N VAL A 112 1.21 15.70 12.84
CA VAL A 112 -0.13 15.10 12.73
C VAL A 112 -0.73 15.46 11.36
N GLY A 113 -1.16 14.45 10.60
CA GLY A 113 -1.62 14.60 9.22
C GLY A 113 -0.53 14.83 8.17
N VAL A 114 0.77 14.77 8.53
CA VAL A 114 1.89 14.82 7.57
C VAL A 114 2.25 13.39 7.16
N PHE A 115 2.14 13.11 5.86
CA PHE A 115 2.32 11.76 5.31
C PHE A 115 3.69 11.17 5.68
N GLN A 116 3.71 9.87 6.02
CA GLN A 116 4.87 9.06 6.42
C GLN A 116 5.52 9.39 7.77
N ILE A 117 5.47 10.63 8.26
CA ILE A 117 6.16 11.06 9.49
C ILE A 117 5.23 11.37 10.69
N GLU A 118 4.00 10.85 10.65
CA GLU A 118 2.99 11.02 11.70
C GLU A 118 3.07 9.95 12.82
N SER A 119 3.71 8.81 12.57
CA SER A 119 3.69 7.71 13.55
C SER A 119 4.39 8.10 14.86
N ARG A 120 3.99 7.49 15.99
CA ARG A 120 4.63 7.76 17.30
C ARG A 120 6.15 7.54 17.29
N ALA A 121 6.62 6.54 16.55
CA ALA A 121 8.05 6.27 16.42
C ALA A 121 8.74 7.43 15.69
N GLN A 122 8.16 7.88 14.56
CA GLN A 122 8.68 9.01 13.79
C GLN A 122 8.64 10.32 14.60
N MET A 123 7.49 10.67 15.19
CA MET A 123 7.36 11.85 16.07
C MET A 123 8.36 11.88 17.24
N SER A 124 8.82 10.72 17.71
CA SER A 124 9.85 10.66 18.77
C SER A 124 11.28 10.89 18.25
N MET A 125 11.52 10.68 16.96
CA MET A 125 12.83 10.78 16.32
C MET A 125 13.05 12.14 15.67
N LEU A 126 12.03 12.77 15.07
CA LEU A 126 12.16 14.07 14.40
C LEU A 126 12.86 15.15 15.26
N PRO A 127 12.57 15.32 16.57
CA PRO A 127 13.26 16.32 17.39
C PRO A 127 14.71 15.98 17.71
N ARG A 128 15.12 14.72 17.54
CA ARG A 128 16.49 14.24 17.76
C ARG A 128 17.32 14.37 16.49
N LEU A 129 16.74 14.00 15.35
CA LEU A 129 17.41 14.03 14.04
C LEU A 129 17.48 15.44 13.48
N ARG A 130 16.47 16.26 13.77
CA ARG A 130 16.37 17.66 13.39
C ARG A 130 16.66 17.90 11.89
N PRO A 131 15.85 17.33 10.97
CA PRO A 131 16.06 17.53 9.53
C PRO A 131 16.01 19.02 9.17
N GLU A 132 16.95 19.48 8.34
CA GLU A 132 17.07 20.89 7.90
C GLU A 132 16.83 21.07 6.40
N ASN A 133 16.72 19.97 5.65
CA ASN A 133 16.49 19.94 4.21
C ASN A 133 15.77 18.64 3.81
N PHE A 134 15.37 18.54 2.54
CA PHE A 134 14.64 17.38 2.04
C PHE A 134 15.45 16.07 2.13
N TYR A 135 16.76 16.13 1.93
CA TYR A 135 17.62 14.95 1.96
C TYR A 135 17.67 14.32 3.36
N ASP A 136 17.65 15.13 4.42
CA ASP A 136 17.58 14.61 5.80
C ASP A 136 16.27 13.83 6.04
N LEU A 137 15.14 14.32 5.50
CA LEU A 137 13.86 13.62 5.58
C LEU A 137 13.85 12.30 4.80
N VAL A 138 14.52 12.25 3.66
CA VAL A 138 14.65 11.01 2.86
C VAL A 138 15.42 9.93 3.63
N ILE A 139 16.39 10.31 4.47
CA ILE A 139 17.12 9.34 5.31
C ILE A 139 16.24 8.79 6.45
N GLU A 140 15.29 9.60 6.93
CA GLU A 140 14.43 9.28 8.08
C GLU A 140 13.24 8.37 7.74
N VAL A 141 12.76 8.42 6.50
CA VAL A 141 11.58 7.68 6.00
C VAL A 141 11.96 6.39 5.30
#